data_AF-A0A5C6XA15-F1
#
_entry.id   AF-A0A5C6XA15-F1
#
_cell.length_a   1.000
_cell.length_b   1.000
_cell.length_c   1.000
_cell.angle_alpha   90.00
_cell.angle_beta   90.00
_cell.angle_gamma   90.00
#
_symmetry.space_group_name_H-M   'P 1'
#
loop_
_entity.id
_entity.type
_entity.pdbx_description
1 polymer ?
#
loop_
_entity_poly.entity_id
_entity_poly.type
_entity_poly.pdbx_seq_one_letter_code
_entity_poly.pdbx_strand_id
1 'polypeptide(L)'
;MSTQPLPRTLLALVLCGALGACDASEPVKSPPVTVPGAPKPQTKAPPEANPALEGTEPADEDATTPAETRAPAELPPGTPEQQEALMQAKMAFLQNRLVEAEELFKDIASAEPVTGDTVSAAIALGQIYSETGRRQRALELYNDLRARVSDLPEVLLVLARTMAELDRPDDAIATYEEALKAQPDYIFLLTELAELHIQQGNQEKAGELLYTYEQRVHTLANRLEDHTTAPEDRLYLVDVFSFVDDERGYRALIEALDDPHPQVRRAAAITVGELQLDEARNILQRVAIEDEVTEVRLAARAALQVMQEQR
;
A
#
# COMPACT_ATOMS: atom_id res chain seq x y z
N MET A 1 17.11 17.25 2.98
CA MET A 1 16.58 15.92 3.37
C MET A 1 15.73 15.45 2.21
N SER A 2 16.09 14.33 1.59
CA SER A 2 15.40 13.82 0.40
C SER A 2 14.12 13.14 0.86
N THR A 3 12.96 13.80 0.72
CA THR A 3 11.67 13.14 0.88
C THR A 3 11.56 12.12 -0.25
N GLN A 4 11.77 10.83 0.04
CA GLN A 4 11.42 9.79 -0.92
C GLN A 4 9.90 9.90 -1.16
N PRO A 5 9.45 9.86 -2.41
CA PRO A 5 8.01 9.88 -2.69
C PRO A 5 7.36 8.69 -1.98
N LEU A 6 6.15 8.93 -1.46
CA LEU A 6 5.29 7.88 -0.93
C LEU A 6 5.33 6.65 -1.86
N PRO A 7 5.67 5.45 -1.36
CA PRO A 7 5.53 4.26 -2.17
C PRO A 7 4.08 4.18 -2.63
N ARG A 8 3.88 3.86 -3.92
CA ARG A 8 2.56 3.92 -4.58
C ARG A 8 1.50 3.11 -3.82
N THR A 9 1.92 2.08 -3.09
CA THR A 9 1.08 1.27 -2.18
C THR A 9 0.52 2.05 -0.99
N LEU A 10 1.31 2.88 -0.30
CA LEU A 10 0.81 3.72 0.78
C LEU A 10 -0.10 4.82 0.23
N LEU A 11 0.28 5.40 -0.91
CA LEU A 11 -0.58 6.36 -1.57
C LEU A 11 -1.93 5.73 -1.94
N ALA A 12 -1.95 4.49 -2.42
CA ALA A 12 -3.18 3.75 -2.68
C ALA A 12 -3.99 3.46 -1.42
N LEU A 13 -3.35 3.07 -0.31
CA LEU A 13 -4.03 2.87 0.99
C LEU A 13 -4.62 4.16 1.57
N VAL A 14 -4.01 5.31 1.25
CA VAL A 14 -4.51 6.63 1.63
C VAL A 14 -5.64 7.08 0.71
N LEU A 15 -5.57 6.79 -0.59
CA LEU A 15 -6.55 7.25 -1.59
C LEU A 15 -7.77 6.34 -1.70
N CYS A 16 -7.58 5.03 -1.67
CA CYS A 16 -8.63 4.03 -1.63
C CYS A 16 -9.03 3.80 -0.16
N GLY A 17 -10.33 3.76 0.14
CA GLY A 17 -10.78 3.29 1.46
C GLY A 17 -10.25 1.88 1.70
N ALA A 18 -9.96 1.53 2.96
CA ALA A 18 -9.44 0.23 3.34
C ALA A 18 -10.20 -0.88 2.61
N LEU A 19 -9.49 -1.71 1.84
CA LEU A 19 -10.06 -2.85 1.12
C LEU A 19 -10.68 -3.81 2.15
N GLY A 20 -11.96 -3.62 2.44
CA GLY A 20 -12.90 -4.64 2.91
C GLY A 20 -12.62 -5.32 4.25
N ALA A 21 -12.15 -4.63 5.30
CA ALA A 21 -11.86 -5.31 6.58
C ALA A 21 -12.61 -4.79 7.82
N CYS A 22 -13.48 -3.78 7.71
CA CYS A 22 -14.22 -3.28 8.89
C CYS A 22 -15.74 -3.54 8.87
N ASP A 23 -16.30 -4.16 7.83
CA ASP A 23 -17.67 -4.66 7.92
C ASP A 23 -17.66 -6.00 8.66
N ALA A 24 -18.06 -5.95 9.93
CA ALA A 24 -18.33 -7.12 10.75
C ALA A 24 -19.59 -7.84 10.25
N SER A 25 -19.51 -8.51 9.10
CA SER A 25 -20.33 -9.66 8.77
C SER A 25 -19.70 -10.44 7.62
N GLU A 26 -19.09 -11.57 8.00
CA GLU A 26 -18.51 -12.62 7.16
C GLU A 26 -17.15 -12.29 6.51
N PRO A 27 -16.13 -13.17 6.70
CA PRO A 27 -14.91 -13.05 5.94
C PRO A 27 -15.25 -13.25 4.47
N VAL A 28 -15.06 -12.21 3.65
CA VAL A 28 -14.91 -12.40 2.21
C VAL A 28 -13.71 -13.32 2.05
N LYS A 29 -13.99 -14.59 1.77
CA LYS A 29 -12.96 -15.56 1.44
C LYS A 29 -12.32 -15.08 0.15
N SER A 30 -11.15 -14.46 0.27
CA SER A 30 -10.18 -14.49 -0.81
C SER A 30 -10.06 -15.95 -1.26
N PRO A 31 -10.23 -16.27 -2.56
CA PRO A 31 -10.13 -17.66 -3.00
C PRO A 31 -8.75 -18.18 -2.60
N PRO A 32 -8.68 -19.33 -1.91
CA PRO A 32 -7.42 -19.84 -1.40
C PRO A 32 -6.54 -20.21 -2.59
N VAL A 33 -5.44 -19.48 -2.80
CA VAL A 33 -4.36 -19.95 -3.66
C VAL A 33 -3.58 -20.99 -2.86
N THR A 34 -4.12 -22.22 -2.79
CA THR A 34 -3.39 -23.35 -2.22
C THR A 34 -2.28 -23.76 -3.17
N VAL A 35 -1.02 -23.50 -2.80
CA VAL A 35 0.14 -24.20 -3.34
C VAL A 35 0.39 -25.45 -2.49
N PRO A 36 0.42 -26.67 -3.07
CA PRO A 36 0.61 -27.90 -2.29
C PRO A 36 2.07 -28.07 -1.85
N GLY A 37 2.27 -28.25 -0.55
CA GLY A 37 3.45 -28.94 -0.01
C GLY A 37 4.51 -28.04 0.63
N ALA A 38 4.37 -27.79 1.93
CA ALA A 38 5.49 -27.47 2.81
C ALA A 38 5.24 -28.06 4.22
N PRO A 39 6.28 -28.53 4.91
CA PRO A 39 6.17 -29.38 6.10
C PRO A 39 5.83 -28.59 7.37
N LYS A 40 5.17 -29.26 8.33
CA LYS A 40 4.78 -28.73 9.64
C LYS A 40 6.02 -28.31 10.46
N PRO A 41 6.11 -27.06 10.96
CA PRO A 41 7.09 -26.70 11.97
C PRO A 41 6.55 -27.00 13.36
N GLN A 42 7.45 -27.52 14.20
CA GLN A 42 7.20 -27.87 15.59
C GLN A 42 7.23 -26.62 16.47
N THR A 43 6.25 -26.53 17.37
CA THR A 43 6.11 -25.54 18.43
C THR A 43 7.35 -25.46 19.32
N LYS A 44 7.88 -24.24 19.49
CA LYS A 44 8.60 -23.84 20.71
C LYS A 44 8.04 -22.51 21.22
N ALA A 45 7.96 -22.44 22.54
CA ALA A 45 7.38 -21.38 23.36
C ALA A 45 8.11 -20.02 23.19
N PRO A 46 7.43 -18.89 23.47
CA PRO A 46 7.98 -17.55 23.28
C PRO A 46 9.09 -17.23 24.29
N PRO A 47 10.13 -16.44 23.94
CA PRO A 47 10.99 -15.86 24.94
C PRO A 47 10.36 -14.60 25.56
N GLU A 48 10.56 -14.50 26.87
CA GLU A 48 10.07 -13.46 27.77
C GLU A 48 10.67 -12.07 27.44
N ALA A 49 9.85 -11.05 27.69
CA ALA A 49 10.22 -9.64 27.65
C ALA A 49 11.33 -9.32 28.65
N ASN A 50 12.26 -8.45 28.24
CA ASN A 50 13.21 -7.78 29.14
C ASN A 50 13.22 -6.27 28.86
N PRO A 51 13.59 -5.42 29.85
CA PRO A 51 12.93 -4.15 30.07
C PRO A 51 13.70 -2.96 29.50
N ALA A 52 12.92 -1.90 29.28
CA ALA A 52 13.25 -0.47 29.24
C ALA A 52 14.73 -0.08 29.28
N LEU A 53 15.17 0.56 28.21
CA LEU A 53 16.27 1.50 28.25
C LEU A 53 15.71 2.89 27.94
N GLU A 54 15.74 3.74 28.97
CA GLU A 54 15.59 5.18 28.89
C GLU A 54 16.64 5.74 27.90
N GLY A 55 16.18 6.07 26.70
CA GLY A 55 16.90 6.90 25.75
C GLY A 55 16.39 8.33 25.89
N THR A 56 17.28 9.23 26.32
CA THR A 56 17.02 10.66 26.50
C THR A 56 16.47 11.32 25.24
N GLU A 57 15.31 11.95 25.41
CA GLU A 57 14.67 12.86 24.46
C GLU A 57 15.62 13.97 23.99
N PRO A 58 15.72 14.28 22.70
CA PRO A 58 15.99 15.64 22.28
C PRO A 58 14.71 16.46 22.46
N ALA A 59 14.84 17.55 23.21
CA ALA A 59 13.76 18.47 23.57
C ALA A 59 12.95 18.94 22.34
N ASP A 60 11.63 18.97 22.54
CA ASP A 60 10.66 19.66 21.70
C ASP A 60 11.11 21.10 21.37
N GLU A 61 11.49 21.34 20.11
CA GLU A 61 11.51 22.68 19.51
C GLU A 61 10.24 22.93 18.70
N ASP A 62 9.07 22.70 19.31
CA ASP A 62 7.80 23.19 18.76
C ASP A 62 6.90 23.84 19.83
N ALA A 63 7.54 24.54 20.77
CA ALA A 63 6.90 25.38 21.76
C ALA A 63 6.91 26.86 21.35
N THR A 64 6.47 27.22 20.14
CA THR A 64 6.11 28.62 19.82
C THR A 64 5.02 28.73 18.76
N THR A 65 3.85 28.16 19.03
CA THR A 65 2.54 28.84 18.86
C THR A 65 1.48 27.98 19.54
N PRO A 66 0.58 28.54 20.36
CA PRO A 66 -0.54 27.76 20.87
C PRO A 66 -1.49 27.55 19.69
N ALA A 67 -1.34 26.44 18.98
CA ALA A 67 -2.43 25.88 18.20
C ALA A 67 -3.56 25.65 19.20
N GLU A 68 -4.59 26.52 19.15
CA GLU A 68 -5.84 26.29 19.87
C GLU A 68 -6.26 24.86 19.55
N THR A 69 -6.13 23.97 20.53
CA THR A 69 -6.47 22.57 20.36
C THR A 69 -7.98 22.52 20.30
N ARG A 70 -8.53 22.72 19.09
CA ARG A 70 -9.95 22.48 18.83
C ARG A 70 -10.19 21.02 19.21
N ALA A 71 -11.20 20.78 20.05
CA ALA A 71 -11.66 19.42 20.28
C ALA A 71 -11.96 18.78 18.91
N PRO A 72 -11.59 17.50 18.68
CA PRO A 72 -11.87 16.85 17.42
C PRO A 72 -13.34 17.04 17.07
N ALA A 73 -13.64 17.48 15.84
CA ALA A 73 -15.04 17.56 15.44
C ALA A 73 -15.63 16.16 15.50
N GLU A 74 -16.75 15.99 16.21
CA GLU A 74 -17.46 14.72 16.22
C GLU A 74 -17.97 14.44 14.80
N LEU A 75 -17.30 13.54 14.09
CA LEU A 75 -17.65 13.05 12.76
C LEU A 75 -18.04 11.58 12.86
N PRO A 76 -19.30 11.25 13.19
CA PRO A 76 -19.71 9.86 13.42
C PRO A 76 -19.49 8.99 12.18
N PRO A 77 -19.09 7.72 12.34
CA PRO A 77 -18.81 6.84 11.21
C PRO A 77 -19.98 6.64 10.26
N GLY A 78 -19.68 6.63 8.95
CA GLY A 78 -20.66 6.36 7.89
C GLY A 78 -21.64 7.52 7.62
N THR A 79 -21.43 8.69 8.22
CA THR A 79 -22.23 9.88 7.95
C THR A 79 -21.79 10.58 6.66
N PRO A 80 -22.70 11.24 5.92
CA PRO A 80 -22.33 12.07 4.76
C PRO A 80 -21.28 13.13 5.12
N GLU A 81 -21.36 13.69 6.32
CA GLU A 81 -20.41 14.69 6.82
C GLU A 81 -19.01 14.10 6.98
N GLN A 82 -18.88 12.87 7.50
CA GLN A 82 -17.58 12.19 7.59
C GLN A 82 -17.04 11.82 6.20
N GLN A 83 -17.89 11.37 5.28
CA GLN A 83 -17.47 11.04 3.91
C GLN A 83 -16.97 12.27 3.16
N GLU A 84 -17.65 13.41 3.33
CA GLU A 84 -17.23 14.69 2.76
C GLU A 84 -15.90 15.14 3.37
N ALA A 85 -15.76 15.07 4.70
CA ALA A 85 -14.50 15.39 5.39
C ALA A 85 -13.35 14.49 4.91
N LEU A 86 -13.59 13.19 4.70
CA LEU A 86 -12.58 12.26 4.19
C LEU A 86 -12.13 12.62 2.77
N MET A 87 -13.07 12.99 1.90
CA MET A 87 -12.76 13.46 0.55
C MET A 87 -11.92 14.75 0.59
N GLN A 88 -12.30 15.71 1.44
CA GLN A 88 -11.55 16.96 1.63
C GLN A 88 -10.14 16.68 2.15
N ALA A 89 -9.99 15.79 3.13
CA ALA A 89 -8.70 15.39 3.70
C ALA A 89 -7.78 14.78 2.63
N LYS A 90 -8.30 13.83 1.84
CA LYS A 90 -7.56 13.20 0.73
C LYS A 90 -7.12 14.22 -0.32
N MET A 91 -8.01 15.15 -0.68
CA MET A 91 -7.69 16.22 -1.65
C MET A 91 -6.64 17.19 -1.11
N ALA A 92 -6.73 17.56 0.17
CA ALA A 92 -5.72 18.39 0.83
C ALA A 92 -4.36 17.69 0.85
N PHE A 93 -4.32 16.40 1.19
CA PHE A 93 -3.12 15.57 1.20
C PHE A 93 -2.46 15.50 -0.18
N LEU A 94 -3.23 15.17 -1.23
CA LEU A 94 -2.74 15.15 -2.62
C LEU A 94 -2.18 16.49 -3.09
N GLN A 95 -2.71 17.59 -2.57
CA GLN A 95 -2.26 18.95 -2.89
C GLN A 95 -1.14 19.43 -1.96
N ASN A 96 -0.56 18.54 -1.14
CA ASN A 96 0.48 18.83 -0.17
C ASN A 96 0.08 19.90 0.88
N ARG A 97 -1.22 20.08 1.12
CA ARG A 97 -1.78 20.92 2.18
C ARG A 97 -1.82 20.12 3.49
N LEU A 98 -0.64 19.75 3.99
CA LEU A 98 -0.51 18.77 5.08
C LEU A 98 -1.16 19.20 6.40
N VAL A 99 -1.16 20.49 6.72
CA VAL A 99 -1.80 21.00 7.96
C VAL A 99 -3.32 20.79 7.94
N GLU A 100 -3.96 21.15 6.82
CA GLU A 100 -5.41 20.95 6.64
C GLU A 100 -5.77 19.47 6.58
N ALA A 101 -4.96 18.67 5.87
CA ALA A 101 -5.14 17.23 5.79
C ALA A 101 -5.02 16.56 7.18
N GLU A 102 -4.03 16.97 7.98
CA GLU A 102 -3.79 16.45 9.32
C GLU A 102 -4.99 16.69 10.24
N GLU A 103 -5.54 17.91 10.27
CA GLU A 103 -6.70 18.23 11.09
C GLU A 103 -7.91 17.38 10.72
N LEU A 104 -8.22 17.27 9.43
CA LEU A 104 -9.37 16.49 8.96
C LEU A 104 -9.18 14.99 9.22
N PHE A 105 -8.00 14.43 8.93
CA PHE A 105 -7.73 13.02 9.20
C PHE A 105 -7.74 12.71 10.69
N LYS A 106 -7.30 13.64 11.54
CA LYS A 106 -7.37 13.50 13.01
C LYS A 106 -8.81 13.44 13.50
N ASP A 107 -9.68 14.33 13.00
CA ASP A 107 -11.10 14.33 13.35
C ASP A 107 -11.74 12.98 12.96
N ILE A 108 -11.46 12.48 11.76
CA ILE A 108 -12.01 11.20 11.26
C ILE A 108 -11.42 10.00 12.03
N ALA A 109 -10.10 9.92 12.22
CA ALA A 109 -9.43 8.79 12.89
C ALA A 109 -9.80 8.63 14.37
N SER A 110 -10.34 9.69 14.99
CA SER A 110 -10.82 9.69 16.38
C SER A 110 -12.25 9.17 16.54
N ALA A 111 -12.98 8.96 15.43
CA ALA A 111 -14.37 8.54 15.47
C ALA A 111 -14.52 7.05 15.87
N GLU A 112 -15.59 6.77 16.61
CA GLU A 112 -15.95 5.42 17.04
C GLU A 112 -17.37 5.07 16.54
N PRO A 113 -17.65 3.80 16.14
CA PRO A 113 -16.73 2.65 16.12
C PRO A 113 -15.65 2.74 15.03
N VAL A 114 -14.55 2.01 15.20
CA VAL A 114 -13.53 1.90 14.15
C VAL A 114 -14.10 1.22 12.89
N THR A 115 -14.05 1.95 11.78
CA THR A 115 -14.48 1.54 10.44
C THR A 115 -13.32 1.66 9.43
N GLY A 116 -13.54 1.19 8.20
CA GLY A 116 -12.53 1.24 7.14
C GLY A 116 -12.07 2.66 6.84
N ASP A 117 -12.99 3.62 6.89
CA ASP A 117 -12.69 5.04 6.68
C ASP A 117 -11.83 5.62 7.80
N THR A 118 -12.10 5.24 9.06
CA THR A 118 -11.27 5.66 10.20
C THR A 118 -9.89 5.01 10.19
N VAL A 119 -9.77 3.77 9.70
CA VAL A 119 -8.48 3.08 9.51
C VAL A 119 -7.68 3.79 8.42
N SER A 120 -8.27 4.06 7.25
CA SER A 120 -7.63 4.81 6.18
C SER A 120 -7.19 6.20 6.64
N ALA A 121 -8.04 6.91 7.40
CA ALA A 121 -7.69 8.22 7.95
C ALA A 121 -6.53 8.15 8.95
N ALA A 122 -6.50 7.12 9.81
CA ALA A 122 -5.39 6.92 10.74
C ALA A 122 -4.08 6.58 10.02
N ILE A 123 -4.12 5.76 8.96
CA ILE A 123 -2.97 5.48 8.09
C ILE A 123 -2.46 6.77 7.45
N ALA A 124 -3.36 7.58 6.87
CA ALA A 124 -2.98 8.85 6.25
C ALA A 124 -2.41 9.86 7.26
N LEU A 125 -2.99 9.95 8.46
CA LEU A 125 -2.50 10.81 9.52
C LEU A 125 -1.11 10.41 10.00
N GLY A 126 -0.88 9.11 10.23
CA GLY A 126 0.43 8.61 10.64
C GLY A 126 1.48 8.84 9.56
N GLN A 127 1.09 8.77 8.28
CA GLN A 127 1.96 9.10 7.17
C GLN A 127 2.36 10.58 7.17
N ILE A 128 1.41 11.49 7.42
CA ILE A 128 1.71 12.93 7.59
C ILE A 128 2.69 13.12 8.76
N TYR A 129 2.51 12.41 9.87
CA TYR A 129 3.44 12.45 10.99
C TYR A 129 4.85 11.99 10.57
N SER A 130 4.99 10.89 9.82
CA SER A 130 6.29 10.43 9.33
C SER A 130 6.95 11.45 8.38
N GLU A 131 6.22 12.01 7.43
CA GLU A 131 6.74 12.99 6.46
C GLU A 131 7.18 14.30 7.10
N THR A 132 6.52 14.68 8.19
CA THR A 132 6.84 15.87 8.97
C THR A 132 7.85 15.60 10.09
N GLY A 133 8.48 14.41 10.12
CA GLY A 133 9.51 14.04 11.10
C GLY A 133 8.97 13.64 12.48
N ARG A 134 7.65 13.64 12.68
CA ARG A 134 6.96 13.26 13.92
C ARG A 134 6.73 11.74 14.01
N ARG A 135 7.75 10.95 13.65
CA ARG A 135 7.69 9.48 13.54
C ARG A 135 7.24 8.77 14.81
N GLN A 136 7.61 9.29 15.98
CA GLN A 136 7.17 8.74 17.27
C GLN A 136 5.64 8.83 17.45
N ARG A 137 5.02 9.94 17.02
CA ARG A 137 3.56 10.09 17.02
C ARG A 137 2.88 9.15 16.02
N ALA A 138 3.51 8.90 14.87
CA ALA A 138 3.03 7.90 13.92
C ALA A 138 3.01 6.50 14.55
N LEU A 139 4.09 6.14 15.25
CA LEU A 139 4.21 4.85 15.93
C LEU A 139 3.15 4.68 17.03
N GLU A 140 2.90 5.72 17.83
CA GLU A 140 1.84 5.72 18.86
C GLU A 140 0.46 5.54 18.23
N LEU A 141 0.14 6.35 17.22
CA LEU A 141 -1.14 6.28 16.50
C LEU A 141 -1.40 4.88 15.92
N TYR A 142 -0.39 4.27 15.29
CA TYR A 142 -0.54 2.96 14.69
C TYR A 142 -0.64 1.84 15.73
N ASN A 143 0.03 1.95 16.89
CA ASN A 143 -0.14 0.99 17.98
C ASN A 143 -1.55 1.07 18.58
N ASP A 144 -2.07 2.28 18.76
CA ASP A 144 -3.45 2.49 19.21
C ASP A 144 -4.46 1.95 18.19
N LEU A 145 -4.17 2.09 16.89
CA LEU A 145 -4.99 1.51 15.83
C LEU A 145 -4.97 -0.03 15.88
N ARG A 146 -3.79 -0.64 15.99
CA ARG A 146 -3.63 -2.11 16.13
C ARG A 146 -4.32 -2.66 17.38
N ALA A 147 -4.36 -1.90 18.48
CA ALA A 147 -5.06 -2.32 19.69
C ALA A 147 -6.59 -2.37 19.49
N ARG A 148 -7.13 -1.54 18.59
CA ARG A 148 -8.57 -1.45 18.29
C ARG A 148 -9.00 -2.34 17.13
N VAL A 149 -8.08 -2.67 16.22
CA VAL A 149 -8.34 -3.50 15.04
C VAL A 149 -7.37 -4.66 14.97
N SER A 150 -7.88 -5.89 14.98
CA SER A 150 -7.05 -7.10 14.98
C SER A 150 -6.33 -7.31 13.63
N ASP A 151 -5.01 -7.46 13.69
CA ASP A 151 -4.10 -8.05 12.68
C ASP A 151 -4.34 -7.69 11.20
N LEU A 152 -4.67 -6.42 10.92
CA LEU A 152 -4.75 -5.93 9.54
C LEU A 152 -3.34 -5.82 8.91
N PRO A 153 -3.06 -6.50 7.78
CA PRO A 153 -1.76 -6.44 7.10
C PRO A 153 -1.28 -5.01 6.78
N GLU A 154 -2.21 -4.12 6.42
CA GLU A 154 -1.94 -2.72 6.11
C GLU A 154 -1.42 -1.95 7.35
N VAL A 155 -1.99 -2.23 8.53
CA VAL A 155 -1.59 -1.62 9.79
C VAL A 155 -0.22 -2.16 10.23
N LEU A 156 0.01 -3.46 10.05
CA LEU A 156 1.31 -4.08 10.35
C LEU A 156 2.41 -3.54 9.42
N LEU A 157 2.12 -3.31 8.14
CA LEU A 157 3.04 -2.69 7.19
C LEU A 157 3.48 -1.30 7.65
N VAL A 158 2.55 -0.41 7.98
CA VAL A 158 2.89 0.97 8.40
C VAL A 158 3.60 1.01 9.76
N LEU A 159 3.25 0.10 10.67
CA LEU A 159 3.97 -0.08 11.93
C LEU A 159 5.43 -0.46 11.70
N ALA A 160 5.66 -1.52 10.92
CA ALA A 160 7.00 -2.02 10.64
C ALA A 160 7.87 -0.97 9.95
N ARG A 161 7.33 -0.24 8.95
CA ARG A 161 8.03 0.89 8.32
C ARG A 161 8.41 1.96 9.32
N THR A 162 7.45 2.37 10.16
CA THR A 162 7.68 3.43 11.15
C THR A 162 8.75 3.00 12.16
N MET A 163 8.78 1.73 12.57
CA MET A 163 9.84 1.17 13.41
C MET A 163 11.20 1.17 12.71
N ALA A 164 11.27 0.79 11.44
CA ALA A 164 12.50 0.85 10.65
C ALA A 164 13.03 2.28 10.55
N GLU A 165 12.15 3.26 10.30
CA GLU A 165 12.51 4.68 10.23
C GLU A 165 12.96 5.27 11.58
N LEU A 166 12.59 4.64 12.69
CA LEU A 166 13.00 4.97 14.05
C LEU A 166 14.26 4.21 14.49
N ASP A 167 14.99 3.59 13.56
CA ASP A 167 16.20 2.80 13.82
C ASP A 167 15.94 1.59 14.73
N ARG A 168 14.76 0.97 14.59
CA ARG A 168 14.36 -0.27 15.27
C ARG A 168 14.16 -1.42 14.27
N PRO A 169 15.21 -1.83 13.53
CA PRO A 169 15.08 -2.79 12.44
C PRO A 169 14.65 -4.19 12.90
N ASP A 170 15.03 -4.64 14.10
CA ASP A 170 14.64 -5.96 14.61
C ASP A 170 13.13 -6.06 14.88
N ASP A 171 12.55 -5.01 15.48
CA ASP A 171 11.10 -4.93 15.71
C ASP A 171 10.33 -4.81 14.40
N ALA A 172 10.88 -4.06 13.43
CA ALA A 172 10.33 -3.92 12.09
C ALA A 172 10.29 -5.26 11.36
N ILE A 173 11.40 -6.02 11.38
CA ILE A 173 11.49 -7.36 10.77
C ILE A 173 10.45 -8.29 11.39
N ALA A 174 10.35 -8.36 12.73
CA ALA A 174 9.37 -9.21 13.40
C ALA A 174 7.93 -8.87 12.98
N THR A 175 7.60 -7.58 12.95
CA THR A 175 6.27 -7.09 12.56
C THR A 175 5.96 -7.38 11.08
N TYR A 176 6.95 -7.24 10.19
CA TYR A 176 6.80 -7.61 8.78
C TYR A 176 6.63 -9.11 8.58
N GLU A 177 7.33 -9.95 9.32
CA GLU A 177 7.14 -11.40 9.28
C GLU A 177 5.74 -11.79 9.75
N GLU A 178 5.17 -11.09 10.73
CA GLU A 178 3.76 -11.27 11.14
C GLU A 178 2.81 -10.92 9.99
N ALA A 179 3.00 -9.77 9.34
CA ALA A 179 2.19 -9.35 8.20
C ALA A 179 2.27 -10.35 7.04
N LEU A 180 3.46 -10.86 6.72
CA LEU A 180 3.68 -11.84 5.66
C LEU A 180 3.08 -13.21 6.00
N LYS A 181 3.04 -13.60 7.28
CA LYS A 181 2.35 -14.82 7.71
C LYS A 181 0.83 -14.69 7.58
N ALA A 182 0.28 -13.51 7.90
CA ALA A 182 -1.13 -13.22 7.78
C ALA A 182 -1.58 -13.18 6.30
N GLN A 183 -0.78 -12.54 5.44
CA GLN A 183 -1.04 -12.46 4.01
C GLN A 183 0.20 -12.88 3.21
N PRO A 184 0.34 -14.19 2.94
CA PRO A 184 1.47 -14.71 2.17
C PRO A 184 1.57 -14.09 0.79
N ASP A 185 0.48 -13.67 0.16
CA ASP A 185 0.51 -13.10 -1.19
C ASP A 185 0.86 -11.61 -1.21
N TYR A 186 1.18 -10.99 -0.07
CA TYR A 186 1.56 -9.58 -0.02
C TYR A 186 3.02 -9.39 -0.43
N ILE A 187 3.27 -9.44 -1.75
CA ILE A 187 4.60 -9.51 -2.37
C ILE A 187 5.51 -8.34 -1.95
N PHE A 188 4.96 -7.15 -1.74
CA PHE A 188 5.70 -5.96 -1.30
C PHE A 188 6.44 -6.14 0.03
N LEU A 189 5.94 -6.98 0.93
CA LEU A 189 6.60 -7.22 2.21
C LEU A 189 7.95 -7.92 2.04
N LEU A 190 8.14 -8.67 0.96
CA LEU A 190 9.40 -9.38 0.71
C LEU A 190 10.54 -8.42 0.38
N THR A 191 10.27 -7.35 -0.38
CA THR A 191 11.28 -6.35 -0.71
C THR A 191 11.64 -5.50 0.50
N GLU A 192 10.65 -5.13 1.32
CA GLU A 192 10.86 -4.38 2.57
C GLU A 192 11.73 -5.18 3.57
N LEU A 193 11.40 -6.46 3.77
CA LEU A 193 12.20 -7.35 4.61
C LEU A 193 13.61 -7.56 4.05
N ALA A 194 13.74 -7.74 2.73
CA ALA A 194 15.04 -7.91 2.10
C ALA A 194 15.92 -6.68 2.30
N GLU A 195 15.36 -5.47 2.16
CA GLU A 195 16.09 -4.23 2.40
C GLU A 195 16.58 -4.11 3.84
N LEU A 196 15.74 -4.41 4.83
CA LEU A 196 16.16 -4.41 6.24
C LEU A 196 17.26 -5.42 6.51
N HIS A 197 17.17 -6.63 5.95
CA HIS A 197 18.23 -7.62 6.08
C HIS A 197 19.53 -7.19 5.38
N ILE A 198 19.46 -6.48 4.24
CA ILE A 198 20.64 -5.89 3.58
C ILE A 198 21.30 -4.86 4.50
N GLN A 199 20.51 -3.96 5.10
CA GLN A 199 21.00 -2.94 6.02
C GLN A 199 21.69 -3.54 7.26
N GLN A 200 21.18 -4.68 7.75
CA GLN A 200 21.78 -5.45 8.84
C GLN A 200 22.99 -6.31 8.43
N GLY A 201 23.31 -6.39 7.13
CA GLY A 201 24.37 -7.26 6.60
C GLY A 201 24.01 -8.74 6.48
N ASN A 202 22.73 -9.10 6.68
CA ASN A 202 22.19 -10.44 6.58
C ASN A 202 21.91 -10.84 5.11
N GLN A 203 22.96 -10.87 4.29
CA GLN A 203 22.88 -11.07 2.83
C GLN A 203 22.21 -12.39 2.42
N GLU A 204 22.42 -13.47 3.18
CA GLU A 204 21.80 -14.77 2.91
C GLU A 204 20.28 -14.67 3.00
N LYS A 205 19.77 -14.06 4.08
CA LYS A 205 18.33 -13.92 4.29
C LYS A 205 17.68 -12.99 3.28
N ALA A 206 18.35 -11.88 2.97
CA ALA A 206 17.90 -10.99 1.90
C ALA A 206 17.81 -11.72 0.55
N GLY A 207 18.80 -12.55 0.22
CA GLY A 207 18.81 -13.36 -1.00
C GLY A 207 17.63 -14.35 -1.06
N GLU A 208 17.31 -15.03 0.04
CA GLU A 208 16.14 -15.92 0.11
C GLU A 208 14.81 -15.17 -0.15
N LEU A 209 14.67 -13.98 0.45
CA LEU A 209 13.47 -13.16 0.32
C LEU A 209 13.31 -12.62 -1.10
N LEU A 210 14.38 -12.11 -1.71
CA LEU A 210 14.37 -11.63 -3.09
C LEU A 210 14.12 -12.77 -4.08
N TYR A 211 14.69 -13.95 -3.86
CA TYR A 211 14.38 -15.12 -4.67
C TYR A 211 12.89 -15.49 -4.58
N THR A 212 12.33 -15.46 -3.37
CA THR A 212 10.89 -15.72 -3.16
C THR A 212 10.04 -14.66 -3.87
N TYR A 213 10.45 -13.40 -3.82
CA TYR A 213 9.80 -12.29 -4.52
C TYR A 213 9.77 -12.53 -6.03
N GLU A 214 10.92 -12.86 -6.64
CA GLU A 214 11.04 -13.13 -8.08
C GLU A 214 10.13 -14.28 -8.53
N GLN A 215 10.07 -15.37 -7.74
CA GLN A 215 9.20 -16.52 -8.02
C GLN A 215 7.71 -16.13 -7.99
N ARG A 216 7.31 -15.29 -7.03
CA ARG A 216 5.92 -14.82 -6.92
C ARG A 216 5.55 -13.87 -8.04
N VAL A 217 6.41 -12.90 -8.35
CA VAL A 217 6.20 -11.98 -9.48
C VAL A 217 6.05 -12.77 -10.77
N HIS A 218 6.91 -13.77 -11.03
CA HIS A 218 6.77 -14.63 -12.20
C HIS A 218 5.44 -15.39 -12.22
N THR A 219 5.01 -15.92 -11.07
CA THR A 219 3.75 -16.66 -10.96
C THR A 219 2.55 -15.76 -11.25
N LEU A 220 2.54 -14.55 -10.70
CA LEU A 220 1.48 -13.57 -10.96
C LEU A 220 1.46 -13.10 -12.42
N ALA A 221 2.64 -12.84 -12.98
CA ALA A 221 2.76 -12.40 -14.37
C ALA A 221 2.26 -13.47 -15.35
N ASN A 222 2.62 -14.74 -15.11
CA ASN A 222 2.10 -15.85 -15.92
C ASN A 222 0.58 -16.01 -15.80
N ARG A 223 -0.03 -15.71 -14.64
CA ARG A 223 -1.49 -15.72 -14.48
C ARG A 223 -2.18 -14.59 -15.23
N LEU A 224 -1.53 -13.42 -15.34
CA LEU A 224 -2.02 -12.32 -16.16
C LEU A 224 -1.95 -12.66 -17.66
N GLU A 225 -0.93 -13.39 -18.09
CA GLU A 225 -0.78 -13.84 -19.49
C GLU A 225 -1.68 -15.04 -19.83
N ASP A 226 -2.08 -15.83 -18.84
CA ASP A 226 -2.95 -16.98 -19.05
C ASP A 226 -4.41 -16.54 -19.30
N HIS A 227 -4.81 -16.55 -20.56
CA HIS A 227 -6.17 -16.22 -20.99
C HIS A 227 -7.25 -17.20 -20.45
N THR A 228 -6.87 -18.34 -19.86
CA THR A 228 -7.80 -19.24 -19.16
C THR A 228 -8.09 -18.81 -17.72
N THR A 229 -7.25 -17.95 -17.14
CA THR A 229 -7.55 -17.25 -15.88
C THR A 229 -8.82 -16.41 -16.04
N ALA A 230 -9.58 -16.19 -14.97
CA ALA A 230 -10.77 -15.35 -15.06
C ALA A 230 -10.38 -13.88 -15.38
N PRO A 231 -11.13 -13.16 -16.25
CA PRO A 231 -10.83 -11.75 -16.53
C PRO A 231 -10.79 -10.86 -15.27
N GLU A 232 -11.61 -11.17 -14.26
CA GLU A 232 -11.64 -10.48 -12.98
C GLU A 232 -10.31 -10.63 -12.22
N ASP A 233 -9.74 -11.84 -12.22
CA ASP A 233 -8.43 -12.11 -11.62
C ASP A 233 -7.32 -11.38 -12.41
N ARG A 234 -7.40 -11.35 -13.75
CA ARG A 234 -6.42 -10.62 -14.56
C ARG A 234 -6.50 -9.12 -14.35
N LEU A 235 -7.70 -8.56 -14.20
CA LEU A 235 -7.90 -7.15 -13.83
C LEU A 235 -7.23 -6.84 -12.49
N TYR A 236 -7.41 -7.71 -11.49
CA TYR A 236 -6.72 -7.58 -10.21
C TYR A 236 -5.19 -7.62 -10.38
N LEU A 237 -4.66 -8.49 -11.25
CA LEU A 237 -3.22 -8.57 -11.49
C LEU A 237 -2.66 -7.32 -12.21
N VAL A 238 -3.44 -6.68 -13.09
CA VAL A 238 -3.09 -5.38 -13.66
C VAL A 238 -2.94 -4.33 -12.56
N ASP A 239 -3.88 -4.31 -11.59
CA ASP A 239 -3.82 -3.42 -10.44
C ASP A 239 -2.59 -3.69 -9.57
N VAL A 240 -2.30 -4.97 -9.26
CA VAL A 240 -1.08 -5.36 -8.53
C VAL A 240 0.17 -4.81 -9.21
N PHE A 241 0.32 -5.00 -10.53
CA PHE A 241 1.49 -4.52 -11.27
C PHE A 241 1.50 -3.01 -11.50
N SER A 242 0.42 -2.28 -11.21
CA SER A 242 0.45 -0.81 -11.14
C SER A 242 1.27 -0.28 -9.96
N PHE A 243 1.45 -1.13 -8.93
CA PHE A 243 2.15 -0.79 -7.70
C PHE A 243 3.52 -1.48 -7.57
N VAL A 244 3.71 -2.63 -8.23
CA VAL A 244 4.97 -3.38 -8.24
C VAL A 244 5.91 -2.82 -9.31
N ASP A 245 7.05 -2.27 -8.88
CA ASP A 245 8.11 -1.82 -9.79
C ASP A 245 9.02 -2.98 -10.19
N ASP A 246 8.60 -3.75 -11.20
CA ASP A 246 9.31 -4.94 -11.66
C ASP A 246 9.19 -5.15 -13.18
N GLU A 247 10.33 -5.38 -13.84
CA GLU A 247 10.41 -5.56 -15.29
C GLU A 247 9.54 -6.73 -15.79
N ARG A 248 9.47 -7.84 -15.03
CA ARG A 248 8.65 -9.00 -15.41
C ARG A 248 7.16 -8.66 -15.36
N GLY A 249 6.74 -7.89 -14.36
CA GLY A 249 5.39 -7.37 -14.22
C GLY A 249 5.03 -6.39 -15.34
N TYR A 250 5.93 -5.46 -15.66
CA TYR A 250 5.74 -4.52 -16.77
C TYR A 250 5.60 -5.21 -18.12
N ARG A 251 6.38 -6.26 -18.38
CA ARG A 251 6.21 -7.05 -19.61
C ARG A 251 4.83 -7.69 -19.69
N ALA A 252 4.31 -8.26 -18.59
CA ALA A 252 2.97 -8.82 -18.56
C ALA A 252 1.87 -7.76 -18.74
N LEU A 253 2.05 -6.55 -18.17
CA LEU A 253 1.15 -5.42 -18.40
C LEU A 253 1.11 -5.01 -19.88
N ILE A 254 2.27 -4.96 -20.54
CA ILE A 254 2.36 -4.63 -21.97
C ILE A 254 1.69 -5.71 -22.82
N GLU A 255 1.86 -6.99 -22.49
CA GLU A 255 1.19 -8.09 -23.18
C GLU A 255 -0.34 -8.04 -22.99
N ALA A 256 -0.81 -7.65 -21.80
CA ALA A 256 -2.23 -7.48 -21.51
C ALA A 256 -2.94 -6.40 -22.36
N LEU A 257 -2.20 -5.57 -23.11
CA LEU A 257 -2.77 -4.67 -24.13
C LEU A 257 -3.43 -5.42 -25.29
N ASP A 258 -3.10 -6.70 -25.50
CA ASP A 258 -3.70 -7.58 -26.51
C ASP A 258 -4.63 -8.65 -25.89
N ASP A 259 -5.02 -8.51 -24.60
CA ASP A 259 -5.88 -9.45 -23.89
C ASP A 259 -7.24 -9.67 -24.60
N PRO A 260 -7.80 -10.90 -24.64
CA PRO A 260 -9.10 -11.16 -25.28
C PRO A 260 -10.25 -10.35 -24.66
N HIS A 261 -10.17 -10.02 -23.37
CA HIS A 261 -11.20 -9.31 -22.64
C HIS A 261 -10.98 -7.79 -22.71
N PRO A 262 -11.92 -7.01 -23.27
CA PRO A 262 -11.73 -5.56 -23.48
C PRO A 262 -11.47 -4.76 -22.21
N GLN A 263 -12.03 -5.18 -21.08
CA GLN A 263 -11.80 -4.48 -19.81
C GLN A 263 -10.34 -4.63 -19.35
N VAL A 264 -9.71 -5.79 -19.58
CA VAL A 264 -8.30 -6.02 -19.23
C VAL A 264 -7.41 -5.15 -20.12
N ARG A 265 -7.64 -5.11 -21.44
CA ARG A 265 -6.91 -4.22 -22.35
C ARG A 265 -7.03 -2.75 -21.98
N ARG A 266 -8.24 -2.31 -21.62
CA ARG A 266 -8.50 -0.94 -21.16
C ARG A 266 -7.70 -0.63 -19.90
N ALA A 267 -7.75 -1.52 -18.90
CA ALA A 267 -7.02 -1.35 -17.65
C ALA A 267 -5.50 -1.31 -17.90
N ALA A 268 -4.97 -2.27 -18.67
CA ALA A 268 -3.57 -2.30 -19.07
C ALA A 268 -3.15 -1.00 -19.78
N ALA A 269 -3.95 -0.48 -20.72
CA ALA A 269 -3.64 0.76 -21.41
C ALA A 269 -3.52 1.96 -20.46
N ILE A 270 -4.41 2.07 -19.48
CA ILE A 270 -4.35 3.12 -18.45
C ILE A 270 -3.08 2.96 -17.62
N THR A 271 -2.88 1.78 -17.04
CA THR A 271 -1.76 1.48 -16.13
C THR A 271 -0.40 1.70 -16.81
N VAL A 272 -0.24 1.20 -18.04
CA VAL A 272 0.98 1.39 -18.84
C VAL A 272 1.28 2.88 -19.07
N GLY A 273 0.25 3.69 -19.32
CA GLY A 273 0.38 5.14 -19.47
C GLY A 273 0.78 5.85 -18.17
N GLU A 274 0.15 5.49 -17.05
CA GLU A 274 0.45 6.03 -15.72
C GLU A 274 1.85 5.67 -15.22
N LEU A 275 2.34 4.49 -15.61
CA LEU A 275 3.70 4.01 -15.34
C LEU A 275 4.75 4.53 -16.33
N GLN A 276 4.33 5.22 -17.39
CA GLN A 276 5.25 5.78 -18.41
C GLN A 276 6.11 4.71 -19.10
N LEU A 277 5.55 3.52 -19.37
CA LEU A 277 6.29 2.43 -20.01
C LEU A 277 6.49 2.72 -21.50
N ASP A 278 7.60 3.40 -21.81
CA ASP A 278 7.92 3.90 -23.16
C ASP A 278 7.98 2.77 -24.21
N GLU A 279 8.33 1.55 -23.82
CA GLU A 279 8.34 0.35 -24.67
C GLU A 279 6.96 0.04 -25.26
N ALA A 280 5.89 0.41 -24.55
CA ALA A 280 4.52 0.14 -24.96
C ALA A 280 3.98 1.13 -25.99
N ARG A 281 4.68 2.25 -26.26
CA ARG A 281 4.16 3.35 -27.09
C ARG A 281 3.65 2.89 -28.46
N ASN A 282 4.40 2.00 -29.13
CA ASN A 282 4.01 1.50 -30.45
C ASN A 282 2.75 0.62 -30.38
N ILE A 283 2.62 -0.18 -29.32
CA ILE A 283 1.45 -1.05 -29.09
C ILE A 283 0.23 -0.17 -28.79
N LEU A 284 0.37 0.83 -27.91
CA LEU A 284 -0.69 1.79 -27.60
C LEU A 284 -1.16 2.57 -28.84
N GLN A 285 -0.26 2.95 -29.75
CA GLN A 285 -0.64 3.60 -31.01
C GLN A 285 -1.49 2.68 -31.89
N ARG A 286 -1.11 1.39 -31.99
CA ARG A 286 -1.91 0.38 -32.70
C ARG A 286 -3.28 0.23 -32.06
N VAL A 287 -3.34 0.00 -30.74
CA VAL A 287 -4.58 -0.15 -29.97
C VAL A 287 -5.49 1.07 -30.13
N ALA A 288 -4.95 2.29 -30.11
CA ALA A 288 -5.70 3.54 -30.28
C ALA A 288 -6.42 3.70 -31.64
N ILE A 289 -5.97 2.95 -32.65
CA ILE A 289 -6.49 2.99 -34.03
C ILE A 289 -7.35 1.75 -34.31
N GLU A 290 -6.84 0.56 -33.95
CA GLU A 290 -7.31 -0.72 -34.48
C GLU A 290 -8.22 -1.49 -33.52
N ASP A 291 -8.20 -1.21 -32.20
CA ASP A 291 -9.01 -1.98 -31.24
C ASP A 291 -10.51 -1.89 -31.58
N GLU A 292 -11.21 -3.01 -31.51
CA GLU A 292 -12.64 -3.10 -31.84
C GLU A 292 -13.50 -2.27 -30.86
N VAL A 293 -13.07 -2.16 -29.60
CA VAL A 293 -13.83 -1.51 -28.53
C VAL A 293 -13.41 -0.06 -28.38
N THR A 294 -14.39 0.85 -28.53
CA THR A 294 -14.16 2.30 -28.47
C THR A 294 -13.52 2.75 -27.16
N GLU A 295 -13.94 2.19 -26.03
CA GLU A 295 -13.39 2.55 -24.71
C GLU A 295 -11.90 2.20 -24.60
N VAL A 296 -11.47 1.08 -25.19
CA VAL A 296 -10.05 0.68 -25.22
C VAL A 296 -9.25 1.63 -26.09
N ARG A 297 -9.77 2.00 -27.27
CA ARG A 297 -9.13 3.01 -28.14
C ARG A 297 -8.96 4.35 -27.42
N LEU A 298 -9.96 4.79 -26.66
CA LEU A 298 -9.90 6.04 -25.89
C LEU A 298 -8.89 5.96 -24.75
N ALA A 299 -8.84 4.86 -24.02
CA ALA A 299 -7.85 4.63 -22.97
C ALA A 299 -6.42 4.68 -23.53
N ALA A 300 -6.15 4.02 -24.66
CA ALA A 300 -4.84 4.04 -25.29
C ALA A 300 -4.43 5.46 -25.77
N ARG A 301 -5.38 6.26 -26.27
CA ARG A 301 -5.10 7.67 -26.63
C ARG A 301 -4.79 8.52 -25.40
N ALA A 302 -5.55 8.36 -24.33
CA ALA A 302 -5.32 9.07 -23.08
C ALA A 302 -3.95 8.70 -22.48
N ALA A 303 -3.60 7.41 -22.48
CA ALA A 303 -2.28 6.94 -22.05
C ALA A 303 -1.15 7.60 -22.84
N LEU A 304 -1.25 7.63 -24.19
CA LEU A 304 -0.26 8.30 -25.04
C LEU A 304 -0.13 9.80 -24.76
N GLN A 305 -1.22 10.48 -24.41
CA GLN A 305 -1.22 11.89 -24.04
C GLN A 305 -0.52 12.11 -22.68
N VAL A 306 -0.88 11.32 -21.67
CA VAL A 306 -0.23 11.34 -20.34
C VAL A 306 1.28 11.10 -20.47
N MET A 307 1.69 10.22 -21.37
CA MET A 307 3.11 9.95 -21.67
C MET A 307 3.85 11.09 -22.40
N GLN A 308 3.14 12.08 -22.93
CA GLN A 308 3.74 13.25 -23.58
C GLN A 308 3.85 14.44 -22.62
N GLU A 309 2.89 14.60 -21.71
CA GLU A 309 2.80 15.75 -20.81
C GLU A 309 3.84 15.71 -19.67
N GLN A 310 4.40 14.55 -19.35
CA GLN A 310 5.37 14.35 -18.27
C GLN A 310 6.85 14.36 -18.72
N ARG A 311 7.12 14.86 -19.94
CA ARG A 311 8.48 14.99 -20.51
C ARG A 311 9.11 16.36 -20.32
#